data_AF-A0A836VJU1-F1
#
_entry.id   AF-A0A836VJU1-F1
#
_cell.length_a   1.000
_cell.length_b   1.000
_cell.length_c   1.000
_cell.angle_alpha   90.00
_cell.angle_beta   90.00
_cell.angle_gamma   90.00
#
_symmetry.space_group_name_H-M   'P 1'
#
loop_
_entity.id
_entity.type
_entity.pdbx_description
1 polymer ?
#
loop_
_entity_poly.entity_id
_entity_poly.type
_entity_poly.pdbx_seq_one_letter_code
_entity_poly.pdbx_strand_id
1 'polypeptide(L)'
;MAEESARICRDRSDAMYTPGEEATFVIHLENEPDEAHVCLSNDGYKVFVQQPLKLEGGRATIKGGLDEPGILRCRVNWARGDQRQSIVSAAAFDPHQIPPTATEPEDFDEFWRLQKASLADVAPDPQLRPDPDLEDSGGCDFRKLSLANIEGTRVHGYLALPKGRSGPFPAILTLQNHGGGAWSVPREWVTGFARKGFIALAINTHDVDNGLDEAHYDRLNQGPLASYTLRGFMDRDSYYFKAVYLRIVRAIDYLTGLPEWDRNSMILTGRSQGGGLSLVGAGLDD
;
A
#
# COMPACT_ATOMS: atom_id res chain seq x y z
N MET A 1 0.05 33.50 4.44
CA MET A 1 -1.03 33.11 5.37
C MET A 1 -0.41 32.16 6.37
N ALA A 2 -0.51 32.44 7.67
CA ALA A 2 0.01 31.49 8.67
C ALA A 2 -0.75 30.18 8.50
N GLU A 3 -0.04 29.07 8.35
CA GLU A 3 -0.62 27.73 8.46
C GLU A 3 -1.26 27.63 9.84
N GLU A 4 -2.57 27.47 9.84
CA GLU A 4 -3.36 27.33 11.04
C GLU A 4 -2.99 26.01 11.73
N SER A 5 -2.48 26.09 12.96
CA SER A 5 -1.93 24.91 13.64
C SER A 5 -3.05 24.14 14.36
N ALA A 6 -3.49 23.04 13.74
CA ALA A 6 -4.36 22.05 14.36
C ALA A 6 -3.51 20.87 14.83
N ARG A 7 -3.57 20.51 16.12
CA ARG A 7 -2.79 19.38 16.64
C ARG A 7 -3.46 18.69 17.83
N ILE A 8 -3.11 17.43 18.01
CA ILE A 8 -3.46 16.64 19.19
C ILE A 8 -2.15 16.25 19.89
N CYS A 9 -1.92 16.80 21.07
CA CYS A 9 -0.81 16.44 21.95
C CYS A 9 -1.24 15.29 22.87
N ARG A 10 -0.29 14.45 23.25
CA ARG A 10 -0.46 13.37 24.23
C ARG A 10 0.22 13.79 25.52
N ASP A 11 -0.20 13.24 26.65
CA ASP A 11 0.43 13.44 27.95
C ASP A 11 1.82 12.78 28.06
N ARG A 12 2.10 11.76 27.23
CA ARG A 12 3.43 11.14 27.11
C ARG A 12 4.08 11.43 25.76
N SER A 13 5.40 11.64 25.77
CA SER A 13 6.17 11.92 24.55
C SER A 13 6.44 10.68 23.71
N ASP A 14 6.63 9.52 24.33
CA ASP A 14 6.84 8.22 23.67
C ASP A 14 5.53 7.57 23.19
N ALA A 15 4.39 8.04 23.71
CA ALA A 15 3.05 7.54 23.42
C ALA A 15 2.82 6.06 23.77
N MET A 16 3.62 5.52 24.70
CA MET A 16 3.55 4.12 25.13
C MET A 16 2.82 4.00 26.48
N TYR A 17 1.92 3.03 26.57
CA TYR A 17 1.07 2.77 27.72
C TYR A 17 0.93 1.27 27.93
N THR A 18 0.55 0.88 29.15
CA THR A 18 0.15 -0.49 29.49
C THR A 18 -1.38 -0.57 29.52
N PRO A 19 -2.00 -1.68 29.07
CA PRO A 19 -3.43 -1.89 29.22
C PRO A 19 -3.95 -1.61 30.63
N GLY A 20 -5.09 -0.94 30.73
CA GLY A 20 -5.67 -0.42 31.97
C GLY A 20 -5.20 0.97 32.39
N GLU A 21 -4.17 1.53 31.74
CA GLU A 21 -3.81 2.94 31.90
C GLU A 21 -4.78 3.89 31.16
N GLU A 22 -4.76 5.17 31.52
CA GLU A 22 -5.52 6.23 30.85
C GLU A 22 -4.57 7.15 30.09
N ALA A 23 -4.76 7.28 28.78
CA ALA A 23 -4.07 8.26 27.95
C ALA A 23 -4.88 9.56 27.88
N THR A 24 -4.19 10.69 27.92
CA THR A 24 -4.81 12.02 27.79
C THR A 24 -4.39 12.68 26.48
N PHE A 25 -5.38 13.10 25.69
CA PHE A 25 -5.20 13.86 24.47
C PHE A 25 -5.61 15.32 24.69
N VAL A 26 -4.68 16.24 24.45
CA VAL A 26 -4.92 17.69 24.47
C VAL A 26 -5.03 18.18 23.03
N ILE A 27 -6.23 18.62 22.67
CA ILE A 27 -6.58 19.07 21.33
C ILE A 27 -6.43 20.59 21.27
N HIS A 28 -5.80 21.06 20.20
CA HIS A 28 -5.61 22.47 19.90
C HIS A 28 -6.11 22.76 18.49
N LEU A 29 -7.09 23.65 18.38
CA LEU A 29 -7.61 24.21 17.14
C LEU A 29 -7.54 25.74 17.23
N GLU A 30 -6.59 26.36 16.54
CA GLU A 30 -6.32 27.79 16.67
C GLU A 30 -7.47 28.70 16.22
N ASN A 31 -8.20 28.35 15.15
CA ASN A 31 -9.50 28.96 14.89
C ASN A 31 -10.59 27.97 15.28
N GLU A 32 -11.30 28.29 16.36
CA GLU A 32 -12.35 27.46 16.91
C GLU A 32 -13.50 27.31 15.89
N PRO A 33 -13.75 26.09 15.38
CA PRO A 33 -14.87 25.86 14.47
C PRO A 33 -16.20 25.88 15.23
N ASP A 34 -17.29 26.23 14.54
CA ASP A 34 -18.64 26.18 15.12
C ASP A 34 -19.00 24.76 15.61
N GLU A 35 -18.49 23.75 14.90
CA GLU A 35 -18.71 22.35 15.24
C GLU A 35 -17.44 21.52 15.00
N ALA A 36 -17.04 20.77 16.04
CA ALA A 36 -16.01 19.76 15.98
C ALA A 36 -16.51 18.48 16.64
N HIS A 37 -15.99 17.34 16.20
CA HIS A 37 -16.30 16.03 16.75
C HIS A 37 -15.03 15.27 17.05
N VAL A 38 -15.04 14.54 18.15
CA VAL A 38 -13.95 13.65 18.54
C VAL A 38 -14.41 12.20 18.54
N CYS A 39 -13.52 11.32 18.08
CA CYS A 39 -13.70 9.89 18.06
C CYS A 39 -12.49 9.21 18.70
N LEU A 40 -12.71 8.42 19.76
CA LEU A 40 -11.73 7.48 20.29
C LEU A 40 -12.09 6.07 19.83
N SER A 41 -11.11 5.35 19.29
CA SER A 41 -11.30 4.01 18.74
C SER A 41 -10.05 3.14 18.90
N ASN A 42 -10.20 1.82 18.90
CA ASN A 42 -9.08 0.91 18.74
C ASN A 42 -8.73 0.83 17.25
N ASP A 43 -7.68 1.55 16.87
CA ASP A 43 -7.16 1.77 15.53
C ASP A 43 -8.21 2.07 14.44
N GLY A 44 -9.35 2.67 14.83
CA GLY A 44 -10.45 2.97 13.92
C GLY A 44 -11.45 1.87 13.65
N TYR A 45 -11.27 0.70 14.26
CA TYR A 45 -12.20 -0.40 14.13
C TYR A 45 -13.31 -0.32 15.18
N LYS A 46 -12.95 -0.50 16.45
CA LYS A 46 -13.91 -0.45 17.57
C LYS A 46 -13.99 0.97 18.12
N VAL A 47 -15.12 1.65 17.93
CA VAL A 47 -15.36 3.00 18.47
C VAL A 47 -15.79 2.90 19.93
N PHE A 48 -15.12 3.65 20.81
CA PHE A 48 -15.43 3.73 22.24
C PHE A 48 -16.14 5.04 22.59
N VAL A 49 -15.69 6.13 21.98
CA VAL A 49 -16.24 7.47 22.18
C VAL A 49 -16.44 8.10 20.82
N GLN A 50 -17.62 8.69 20.62
CA GLN A 50 -17.89 9.55 19.48
C GLN A 50 -18.88 10.63 19.93
N GLN A 51 -18.43 11.87 20.00
CA GLN A 51 -19.23 12.97 20.54
C GLN A 51 -18.81 14.34 19.99
N PRO A 52 -19.67 15.37 20.08
CA PRO A 52 -19.27 16.75 19.87
C PRO A 52 -18.11 17.14 20.80
N LEU A 53 -17.15 17.88 20.27
CA LEU A 53 -16.01 18.39 21.00
C LEU A 53 -16.29 19.82 21.44
N LYS A 54 -16.42 20.01 22.76
CA LYS A 54 -16.51 21.36 23.35
C LYS A 54 -15.12 21.93 23.49
N LEU A 55 -14.87 23.04 22.81
CA LEU A 55 -13.61 23.78 22.89
C LEU A 55 -13.79 24.95 23.86
N GLU A 56 -12.73 25.24 24.61
CA GLU A 56 -12.64 26.42 25.46
C GLU A 56 -11.37 27.18 25.05
N GLY A 57 -11.55 28.28 24.31
CA GLY A 57 -10.43 29.04 23.76
C GLY A 57 -9.58 28.22 22.79
N GLY A 58 -10.23 27.49 21.88
CA GLY A 58 -9.56 26.63 20.91
C GLY A 58 -8.91 25.36 21.48
N ARG A 59 -9.21 24.98 22.72
CA ARG A 59 -8.61 23.81 23.39
C ARG A 59 -9.66 22.87 23.97
N ALA A 60 -9.37 21.58 23.92
CA ALA A 60 -10.16 20.56 24.59
C ALA A 60 -9.26 19.44 25.10
N THR A 61 -9.72 18.73 26.13
CA THR A 61 -9.05 17.52 26.63
C THR A 61 -10.00 16.35 26.54
N ILE A 62 -9.52 15.23 26.01
CA ILE A 62 -10.24 13.96 26.03
C ILE A 62 -9.31 12.88 26.57
N LYS A 63 -9.88 11.92 27.30
CA LYS A 63 -9.17 10.81 27.87
C LYS A 63 -9.77 9.48 27.44
N GLY A 64 -8.96 8.44 27.43
CA GLY A 64 -9.40 7.07 27.21
C GLY A 64 -8.28 6.07 27.43
N GLY A 65 -8.64 4.79 27.47
CA GLY A 65 -7.69 3.69 27.64
C GLY A 65 -8.11 2.48 26.82
N LEU A 66 -7.25 1.46 26.83
CA LEU A 66 -7.56 0.12 26.35
C LEU A 66 -7.29 -0.88 27.48
N ASP A 67 -8.16 -1.87 27.64
CA ASP A 67 -7.98 -2.97 28.60
C ASP A 67 -7.14 -4.12 28.02
N GLU A 68 -6.80 -4.04 26.73
CA GLU A 68 -5.99 -5.03 26.00
C GLU A 68 -4.96 -4.30 25.11
N PRO A 69 -3.89 -4.99 24.67
CA PRO A 69 -2.94 -4.43 23.71
C PRO A 69 -3.63 -3.88 22.46
N GLY A 70 -3.25 -2.67 22.04
CA GLY A 70 -3.88 -2.01 20.88
C GLY A 70 -3.44 -0.56 20.70
N ILE A 71 -4.09 0.13 19.76
CA ILE A 71 -3.79 1.53 19.43
C ILE A 71 -5.02 2.38 19.69
N LEU A 72 -5.03 3.14 20.79
CA LEU A 72 -6.10 4.09 21.07
C LEU A 72 -5.93 5.31 20.16
N ARG A 73 -6.71 5.35 19.10
CA ARG A 73 -6.68 6.42 18.10
C ARG A 73 -7.69 7.51 18.46
N CYS A 74 -7.19 8.72 18.62
CA CYS A 74 -7.98 9.95 18.77
C CYS A 74 -8.04 10.67 17.42
N ARG A 75 -9.24 10.78 16.85
CA ARG A 75 -9.52 11.55 15.63
C ARG A 75 -10.43 12.72 15.96
N VAL A 76 -10.04 13.91 15.51
CA VAL A 76 -10.88 15.11 15.58
C VAL A 76 -11.22 15.54 14.17
N ASN A 77 -12.51 15.72 13.89
CA ASN A 77 -13.01 16.20 12.59
C ASN A 77 -13.79 17.50 12.79
N TRP A 78 -13.69 18.42 11.83
CA TRP A 78 -14.49 19.64 11.78
C TRP A 78 -14.67 20.10 10.32
N ALA A 79 -15.53 21.08 10.10
CA ALA A 79 -15.71 21.71 8.80
C ALA A 79 -15.06 23.10 8.75
N ARG A 80 -14.53 23.47 7.59
CA ARG A 80 -14.09 24.83 7.27
C ARG A 80 -14.68 25.21 5.91
N GLY A 81 -15.78 25.96 5.94
CA GLY A 81 -16.63 26.11 4.75
C GLY A 81 -17.08 24.74 4.26
N ASP A 82 -16.91 24.46 2.97
CA ASP A 82 -17.28 23.17 2.36
C ASP A 82 -16.22 22.06 2.54
N GLN A 83 -15.06 22.38 3.12
CA GLN A 83 -13.98 21.42 3.28
C GLN A 83 -14.02 20.73 4.65
N ARG A 84 -14.01 19.40 4.64
CA ARG A 84 -13.84 18.59 5.85
C ARG A 84 -12.37 18.53 6.25
N GLN A 85 -12.11 18.76 7.52
CA GLN A 85 -10.78 18.69 8.13
C GLN A 85 -10.73 17.52 9.10
N SER A 86 -9.56 16.90 9.25
CA SER A 86 -9.33 15.80 10.18
C SER A 86 -7.89 15.80 10.67
N ILE A 87 -7.69 15.69 11.98
CA ILE A 87 -6.39 15.41 12.60
C ILE A 87 -6.49 14.13 13.43
N VAL A 88 -5.38 13.41 13.53
CA VAL A 88 -5.29 12.15 14.26
C VAL A 88 -4.03 12.13 15.13
N SER A 89 -4.17 11.58 16.33
CA SER A 89 -3.06 11.14 17.17
C SER A 89 -3.42 9.81 17.83
N ALA A 90 -2.45 9.12 18.39
CA ALA A 90 -2.67 7.81 18.99
C ALA A 90 -1.76 7.55 20.18
N ALA A 91 -2.29 6.76 21.11
CA ALA A 91 -1.60 6.18 22.25
C ALA A 91 -1.53 4.66 22.04
N ALA A 92 -0.33 4.09 22.15
CA ALA A 92 -0.08 2.67 21.93
C ALA A 92 -0.05 1.93 23.27
N PHE A 93 -0.95 0.97 23.45
CA PHE A 93 -1.05 0.13 24.63
C PHE A 93 -0.38 -1.21 24.32
N ASP A 94 0.78 -1.47 24.91
CA ASP A 94 1.62 -2.65 24.66
C ASP A 94 1.65 -3.10 23.17
N PRO A 95 2.05 -2.23 22.22
CA PRO A 95 1.85 -2.47 20.79
C PRO A 95 2.58 -3.70 20.24
N HIS A 96 3.60 -4.21 20.95
CA HIS A 96 4.32 -5.43 20.60
C HIS A 96 3.60 -6.72 21.06
N GLN A 97 2.52 -6.59 21.81
CA GLN A 97 1.69 -7.70 22.30
C GLN A 97 0.31 -7.74 21.61
N ILE A 98 0.09 -6.92 20.56
CA ILE A 98 -1.15 -6.95 19.78
C ILE A 98 -1.28 -8.32 19.10
N PRO A 99 -2.31 -9.11 19.43
CA PRO A 99 -2.50 -10.42 18.80
C PRO A 99 -3.01 -10.28 17.36
N PRO A 100 -2.89 -11.33 16.54
CA PRO A 100 -3.55 -11.38 15.25
C PRO A 100 -5.05 -11.08 15.35
N THR A 101 -5.57 -10.26 14.45
CA THR A 101 -7.00 -9.89 14.42
C THR A 101 -7.87 -10.92 13.67
N ALA A 102 -7.25 -11.90 13.03
CA ALA A 102 -7.91 -12.98 12.31
C ALA A 102 -7.24 -14.32 12.62
N THR A 103 -8.05 -15.38 12.63
CA THR A 103 -7.55 -16.76 12.66
C THR A 103 -7.17 -17.18 11.25
N GLU A 104 -5.96 -17.72 11.09
CA GLU A 104 -5.54 -18.30 9.83
C GLU A 104 -6.41 -19.53 9.50
N PRO A 105 -7.01 -19.60 8.29
CA PRO A 105 -7.75 -20.78 7.87
C PRO A 105 -6.86 -22.03 7.82
N GLU A 106 -7.40 -23.19 8.19
CA GLU A 106 -6.65 -24.47 8.17
C GLU A 106 -6.10 -24.83 6.79
N ASP A 107 -6.72 -24.34 5.72
CA ASP A 107 -6.35 -24.59 4.33
C ASP A 107 -5.60 -23.41 3.67
N PHE A 108 -5.10 -22.45 4.45
CA PHE A 108 -4.44 -21.24 3.92
C PHE A 108 -3.27 -21.57 2.97
N ASP A 109 -2.34 -22.42 3.40
CA ASP A 109 -1.18 -22.81 2.60
C ASP A 109 -1.58 -23.63 1.37
N GLU A 110 -2.50 -24.57 1.54
CA GLU A 110 -2.98 -25.42 0.44
C GLU A 110 -3.70 -24.58 -0.64
N PHE A 111 -4.51 -23.60 -0.21
CA PHE A 111 -5.14 -22.66 -1.12
C PHE A 111 -4.12 -21.94 -1.98
N TRP A 112 -3.10 -21.33 -1.37
CA TRP A 112 -2.08 -20.59 -2.13
C TRP A 112 -1.18 -21.49 -2.97
N ARG A 113 -0.87 -22.70 -2.50
CA ARG A 113 -0.14 -23.71 -3.30
C ARG A 113 -0.89 -24.05 -4.58
N LEU A 114 -2.22 -24.25 -4.51
CA LEU A 114 -3.07 -24.51 -5.67
C LEU A 114 -3.18 -23.30 -6.60
N GLN A 115 -3.22 -22.08 -6.06
CA GLN A 115 -3.21 -20.85 -6.86
C GLN A 115 -1.88 -20.68 -7.62
N LYS A 116 -0.73 -20.92 -6.96
CA LYS A 116 0.59 -20.89 -7.61
C LYS A 116 0.73 -21.97 -8.69
N ALA A 117 0.22 -23.18 -8.44
CA ALA A 117 0.19 -24.24 -9.45
C ALA A 117 -0.65 -23.84 -10.67
N SER A 118 -1.83 -23.25 -10.45
CA SER A 118 -2.68 -22.75 -11.53
C SER A 118 -2.01 -21.63 -12.34
N LEU A 119 -1.21 -20.78 -11.68
CA LEU A 119 -0.40 -19.79 -12.37
C LEU A 119 0.72 -20.45 -13.20
N ALA A 120 1.41 -21.45 -12.65
CA ALA A 120 2.49 -22.16 -13.34
C ALA A 120 2.06 -22.85 -14.65
N ASP A 121 0.80 -23.31 -14.73
CA ASP A 121 0.21 -23.87 -15.95
C ASP A 121 -0.01 -22.82 -17.07
N VAL A 122 0.05 -21.52 -16.74
CA VAL A 122 -0.05 -20.43 -17.71
C VAL A 122 1.34 -20.01 -18.15
N ALA A 123 1.69 -20.21 -19.42
CA ALA A 123 2.95 -19.74 -19.98
C ALA A 123 3.15 -18.22 -19.74
N PRO A 124 4.35 -17.74 -19.32
CA PRO A 124 4.60 -16.31 -19.03
C PRO A 124 4.30 -15.31 -20.15
N ASP A 125 4.40 -15.72 -21.42
CA ASP A 125 4.18 -14.88 -22.61
C ASP A 125 4.74 -13.44 -22.45
N PRO A 126 6.07 -13.30 -22.25
CA PRO A 126 6.66 -12.00 -21.98
C PRO A 126 6.68 -11.13 -23.24
N GLN A 127 6.04 -9.97 -23.14
CA GLN A 127 6.01 -8.97 -24.18
C GLN A 127 6.80 -7.75 -23.72
N LEU A 128 7.93 -7.49 -24.40
CA LEU A 128 8.79 -6.33 -24.16
C LEU A 128 8.62 -5.34 -25.30
N ARG A 129 8.22 -4.10 -25.00
CA ARG A 129 8.02 -3.05 -26.01
C ARG A 129 8.83 -1.79 -25.64
N PRO A 130 9.26 -0.99 -26.62
CA PRO A 130 9.77 0.33 -26.32
C PRO A 130 8.68 1.19 -25.68
N ASP A 131 9.10 2.19 -24.91
CA ASP A 131 8.22 3.23 -24.40
C ASP A 131 8.39 4.48 -25.27
N PRO A 132 7.36 4.89 -26.03
CA PRO A 132 7.49 5.98 -26.99
C PRO A 132 7.76 7.33 -26.32
N ASP A 133 7.41 7.48 -25.04
CA ASP A 133 7.59 8.74 -24.30
C ASP A 133 8.92 8.80 -23.54
N LEU A 134 9.78 7.79 -23.69
CA LEU A 134 11.10 7.74 -23.06
C LEU A 134 12.20 7.61 -24.13
N GLU A 135 12.67 8.76 -24.60
CA GLU A 135 13.73 8.84 -25.62
C GLU A 135 15.12 8.45 -25.10
N ASP A 136 15.43 8.78 -23.83
CA ASP A 136 16.68 8.40 -23.17
C ASP A 136 16.40 7.76 -21.80
N SER A 137 16.80 6.50 -21.66
CA SER A 137 16.73 5.75 -20.41
C SER A 137 17.86 6.10 -19.43
N GLY A 138 18.79 6.99 -19.81
CA GLY A 138 19.89 7.47 -19.00
C GLY A 138 20.82 6.33 -18.54
N GLY A 139 21.25 5.50 -19.50
CA GLY A 139 22.20 4.41 -19.25
C GLY A 139 21.60 3.09 -18.76
N CYS A 140 20.32 2.84 -19.03
CA CYS A 140 19.65 1.57 -18.73
C CYS A 140 19.07 0.94 -20.00
N ASP A 141 18.83 -0.37 -20.01
CA ASP A 141 17.92 -0.98 -21.00
C ASP A 141 16.51 -0.96 -20.43
N PHE A 142 15.65 -0.09 -20.97
CA PHE A 142 14.30 0.15 -20.45
C PHE A 142 13.24 -0.40 -21.41
N ARG A 143 12.24 -1.10 -20.88
CA ARG A 143 11.12 -1.67 -21.64
C ARG A 143 9.80 -1.57 -20.90
N LYS A 144 8.71 -1.37 -21.63
CA LYS A 144 7.37 -1.75 -21.17
C LYS A 144 7.29 -3.27 -21.15
N LEU A 145 6.91 -3.84 -20.01
CA LEU A 145 6.73 -5.27 -19.81
C LEU A 145 5.25 -5.60 -19.72
N SER A 146 4.86 -6.71 -20.34
CA SER A 146 3.61 -7.38 -20.03
C SER A 146 3.79 -8.89 -19.97
N LEU A 147 3.21 -9.53 -18.96
CA LEU A 147 3.26 -10.99 -18.74
C LEU A 147 1.83 -11.53 -18.68
N ALA A 148 1.57 -12.70 -19.24
CA ALA A 148 0.30 -13.39 -19.00
C ALA A 148 0.14 -13.74 -17.52
N ASN A 149 -1.09 -13.81 -17.05
CA ASN A 149 -1.46 -14.18 -15.68
C ASN A 149 -2.70 -15.10 -15.72
N ILE A 150 -3.17 -15.55 -14.57
CA ILE A 150 -4.43 -16.31 -14.48
C ILE A 150 -5.63 -15.55 -15.04
N GLU A 151 -6.69 -16.28 -15.38
CA GLU A 151 -8.00 -15.75 -15.82
C GLU A 151 -7.92 -14.86 -17.07
N GLY A 152 -6.89 -15.06 -17.91
CA GLY A 152 -6.66 -14.26 -19.11
C GLY A 152 -6.20 -12.82 -18.83
N THR A 153 -5.94 -12.49 -17.56
CA THR A 153 -5.41 -11.18 -17.17
C THR A 153 -3.93 -11.08 -17.48
N ARG A 154 -3.36 -9.87 -17.39
CA ARG A 154 -1.92 -9.65 -17.53
C ARG A 154 -1.32 -8.88 -16.35
N VAL A 155 -0.01 -9.01 -16.22
CA VAL A 155 0.85 -8.12 -15.45
C VAL A 155 1.33 -7.02 -16.39
N HIS A 156 1.29 -5.77 -15.97
CA HIS A 156 1.82 -4.64 -16.74
C HIS A 156 2.83 -3.87 -15.90
N GLY A 157 3.96 -3.50 -16.51
CA GLY A 157 5.05 -2.88 -15.75
C GLY A 157 6.06 -2.15 -16.63
N TYR A 158 7.02 -1.53 -15.97
CA TYR A 158 8.25 -1.08 -16.59
C TYR A 158 9.39 -1.96 -16.06
N LEU A 159 10.29 -2.36 -16.95
CA LEU A 159 11.49 -3.14 -16.66
C LEU A 159 12.71 -2.30 -17.06
N ALA A 160 13.70 -2.20 -16.19
CA ALA A 160 14.97 -1.58 -16.50
C ALA A 160 16.15 -2.46 -16.03
N LEU A 161 17.10 -2.70 -16.93
CA LEU A 161 18.34 -3.41 -16.65
C LEU A 161 19.54 -2.45 -16.70
N PRO A 162 20.61 -2.69 -15.93
CA PRO A 162 21.85 -1.92 -16.04
C PRO A 162 22.47 -2.07 -17.43
N LYS A 163 22.83 -0.95 -18.09
CA LYS A 163 23.51 -0.97 -19.39
C LYS A 163 25.01 -0.77 -19.23
N GLY A 164 25.82 -1.42 -20.06
CA GLY A 164 27.28 -1.23 -20.08
C GLY A 164 28.00 -1.79 -18.85
N ARG A 165 27.33 -2.60 -18.02
CA ARG A 165 27.89 -3.31 -16.89
C ARG A 165 27.75 -4.81 -17.14
N SER A 166 28.77 -5.58 -16.76
CA SER A 166 28.67 -7.04 -16.77
C SER A 166 28.00 -7.49 -15.48
N GLY A 167 26.94 -8.29 -15.60
CA GLY A 167 26.24 -8.89 -14.47
C GLY A 167 27.03 -10.05 -13.83
N PRO A 168 26.38 -10.86 -12.97
CA PRO A 168 24.95 -10.81 -12.68
C PRO A 168 24.56 -9.69 -11.69
N PHE A 169 23.27 -9.42 -11.54
CA PHE A 169 22.73 -8.32 -10.74
C PHE A 169 21.65 -8.79 -9.75
N PRO A 170 21.53 -8.14 -8.58
CA PRO A 170 20.36 -8.29 -7.72
C PRO A 170 19.10 -7.79 -8.44
N ALA A 171 17.94 -8.37 -8.12
CA ALA A 171 16.65 -7.94 -8.65
C ALA A 171 15.84 -7.16 -7.60
N ILE A 172 15.04 -6.20 -8.06
CA ILE A 172 14.11 -5.44 -7.22
C ILE A 172 12.75 -5.26 -7.92
N LEU A 173 11.69 -5.65 -7.22
CA LEU A 173 10.30 -5.45 -7.61
C LEU A 173 9.67 -4.36 -6.74
N THR A 174 9.29 -3.26 -7.37
CA THR A 174 8.56 -2.16 -6.73
C THR A 174 7.06 -2.30 -6.97
N LEU A 175 6.31 -2.38 -5.87
CA LEU A 175 4.86 -2.60 -5.86
C LEU A 175 4.13 -1.28 -5.61
N GLN A 176 3.13 -1.04 -6.45
CA GLN A 176 2.39 0.22 -6.50
C GLN A 176 1.56 0.45 -5.24
N ASN A 177 1.58 1.69 -4.72
CA ASN A 177 0.63 2.13 -3.71
C ASN A 177 -0.74 2.43 -4.34
N HIS A 178 -1.80 2.37 -3.53
CA HIS A 178 -3.19 2.52 -4.00
C HIS A 178 -3.42 3.76 -4.88
N GLY A 179 -2.84 4.92 -4.51
CA GLY A 179 -2.86 6.14 -5.34
C GLY A 179 -4.25 6.70 -5.68
N GLY A 180 -5.33 6.15 -5.11
CA GLY A 180 -6.71 6.49 -5.46
C GLY A 180 -7.31 5.65 -6.59
N GLY A 181 -6.62 4.60 -7.07
CA GLY A 181 -7.08 3.75 -8.17
C GLY A 181 -5.92 3.22 -9.04
N ALA A 182 -6.20 2.96 -10.31
CA ALA A 182 -5.17 2.76 -11.33
C ALA A 182 -4.53 4.08 -11.74
N TRP A 183 -3.21 4.01 -11.92
CA TRP A 183 -2.36 5.06 -12.48
C TRP A 183 -1.10 4.39 -13.03
N SER A 184 -0.34 5.08 -13.87
CA SER A 184 0.92 4.53 -14.40
C SER A 184 1.99 4.50 -13.31
N VAL A 185 2.69 3.38 -13.13
CA VAL A 185 3.87 3.38 -12.24
C VAL A 185 4.93 4.37 -12.76
N PRO A 186 5.69 5.06 -11.88
CA PRO A 186 6.72 6.00 -12.31
C PRO A 186 7.92 5.28 -12.96
N ARG A 187 8.46 5.81 -14.06
CA ARG A 187 9.63 5.26 -14.78
C ARG A 187 10.89 5.32 -13.92
N GLU A 188 10.92 6.28 -13.00
CA GLU A 188 11.99 6.61 -12.07
C GLU A 188 12.17 5.49 -11.04
N TRP A 189 11.10 4.76 -10.72
CA TRP A 189 11.16 3.61 -9.83
C TRP A 189 12.09 2.54 -10.38
N VAL A 190 12.09 2.29 -11.69
CA VAL A 190 12.98 1.28 -12.28
C VAL A 190 14.31 1.86 -12.75
N THR A 191 14.31 3.02 -13.39
CA THR A 191 15.56 3.63 -13.89
C THR A 191 16.50 4.03 -12.75
N GLY A 192 15.97 4.49 -11.62
CA GLY A 192 16.76 4.83 -10.43
C GLY A 192 17.51 3.64 -9.83
N PHE A 193 16.88 2.46 -9.75
CA PHE A 193 17.52 1.24 -9.28
C PHE A 193 18.44 0.62 -10.34
N ALA A 194 18.05 0.62 -11.62
CA ALA A 194 18.89 0.10 -12.69
C ALA A 194 20.23 0.83 -12.82
N ARG A 195 20.24 2.15 -12.68
CA ARG A 195 21.50 2.95 -12.63
C ARG A 195 22.40 2.56 -11.45
N LYS A 196 21.81 2.06 -10.36
CA LYS A 196 22.54 1.56 -9.19
C LYS A 196 23.00 0.11 -9.33
N GLY A 197 22.61 -0.59 -10.40
CA GLY A 197 23.04 -1.96 -10.69
C GLY A 197 22.05 -3.05 -10.28
N PHE A 198 20.76 -2.74 -10.27
CA PHE A 198 19.70 -3.73 -10.04
C PHE A 198 18.95 -4.03 -11.34
N ILE A 199 18.48 -5.26 -11.52
CA ILE A 199 17.38 -5.52 -12.44
C ILE A 199 16.11 -5.00 -11.75
N ALA A 200 15.49 -3.97 -12.31
CA ALA A 200 14.41 -3.27 -11.65
C ALA A 200 13.10 -3.42 -12.43
N LEU A 201 12.06 -3.89 -11.74
CA LEU A 201 10.70 -3.99 -12.28
C LEU A 201 9.74 -3.23 -11.35
N ALA A 202 8.85 -2.45 -11.93
CA ALA A 202 7.71 -1.89 -11.22
C ALA A 202 6.44 -2.32 -11.95
N ILE A 203 5.49 -2.90 -11.22
CA ILE A 203 4.23 -3.40 -11.80
C ILE A 203 3.04 -2.55 -11.36
N ASN A 204 2.10 -2.38 -12.28
CA ASN A 204 0.78 -1.88 -11.98
C ASN A 204 0.03 -2.93 -11.13
N THR A 205 -0.71 -2.48 -10.12
CA THR A 205 -1.56 -3.40 -9.33
C THR A 205 -2.66 -4.01 -10.21
N HIS A 206 -3.13 -3.23 -11.19
CA HIS A 206 -4.24 -3.56 -12.06
C HIS A 206 -3.75 -4.19 -13.37
N ASP A 207 -4.65 -4.94 -14.01
CA ASP A 207 -4.48 -5.40 -15.40
C ASP A 207 -4.73 -4.22 -16.37
N VAL A 208 -3.84 -3.23 -16.31
CA VAL A 208 -3.92 -1.95 -17.03
C VAL A 208 -2.52 -1.57 -17.46
N ASP A 209 -2.36 -1.22 -18.74
CA ASP A 209 -1.06 -0.82 -19.27
C ASP A 209 -0.55 0.47 -18.62
N ASN A 210 0.77 0.64 -18.57
CA ASN A 210 1.41 1.86 -18.07
C ASN A 210 1.59 2.89 -19.19
N GLY A 211 1.67 4.18 -18.83
CA GLY A 211 1.84 5.28 -19.79
C GLY A 211 0.57 5.63 -20.58
N LEU A 212 -0.62 5.29 -20.06
CA LEU A 212 -1.88 5.81 -20.60
C LEU A 212 -2.08 7.27 -20.14
N ASP A 213 -2.93 8.01 -20.85
CA ASP A 213 -3.30 9.37 -20.43
C ASP A 213 -4.09 9.38 -19.11
N GLU A 214 -4.03 10.51 -18.40
CA GLU A 214 -4.70 10.70 -17.11
C GLU A 214 -6.21 10.49 -17.21
N ALA A 215 -6.85 10.99 -18.29
CA ALA A 215 -8.28 10.83 -18.51
C ALA A 215 -8.70 9.36 -18.66
N HIS A 216 -7.82 8.49 -19.16
CA HIS A 216 -8.05 7.06 -19.25
C HIS A 216 -8.06 6.43 -17.86
N TYR A 217 -7.06 6.73 -17.03
CA TYR A 217 -7.02 6.25 -15.65
C TYR A 217 -8.22 6.78 -14.84
N ASP A 218 -8.61 8.04 -15.02
CA ASP A 218 -9.78 8.61 -14.35
C ASP A 218 -11.07 7.86 -14.70
N ARG A 219 -11.29 7.54 -15.98
CA ARG A 219 -12.45 6.72 -16.40
C ARG A 219 -12.43 5.33 -15.77
N LEU A 220 -11.25 4.70 -15.66
CA LEU A 220 -11.13 3.40 -14.99
C LEU A 220 -11.48 3.52 -13.51
N ASN A 221 -10.96 4.54 -12.82
CA ASN A 221 -11.11 4.76 -11.38
C ASN A 221 -12.54 5.13 -10.99
N GLN A 222 -13.24 5.87 -11.84
CA GLN A 222 -14.66 6.23 -11.66
C GLN A 222 -15.62 5.13 -12.10
N GLY A 223 -15.13 4.14 -12.86
CA GLY A 223 -15.95 3.07 -13.43
C GLY A 223 -15.46 1.69 -13.00
N PRO A 224 -14.85 0.88 -13.88
CA PRO A 224 -14.51 -0.52 -13.62
C PRO A 224 -13.66 -0.80 -12.37
N LEU A 225 -12.85 0.17 -11.93
CA LEU A 225 -11.99 0.06 -10.75
C LEU A 225 -12.54 0.82 -9.54
N ALA A 226 -13.72 1.42 -9.64
CA ALA A 226 -14.36 2.03 -8.47
C ALA A 226 -14.56 0.96 -7.39
N SER A 227 -14.05 1.21 -6.18
CA SER A 227 -14.16 0.29 -5.03
C SER A 227 -13.62 -1.13 -5.29
N TYR A 228 -12.61 -1.28 -6.16
CA TYR A 228 -12.05 -2.58 -6.54
C TYR A 228 -11.63 -3.46 -5.35
N THR A 229 -11.27 -2.83 -4.22
CA THR A 229 -10.85 -3.52 -2.99
C THR A 229 -11.97 -4.35 -2.34
N LEU A 230 -13.22 -4.05 -2.67
CA LEU A 230 -14.41 -4.77 -2.21
C LEU A 230 -14.90 -5.80 -3.23
N ARG A 231 -14.33 -5.87 -4.44
CA ARG A 231 -14.80 -6.80 -5.47
C ARG A 231 -14.50 -8.24 -5.05
N GLY A 232 -15.56 -9.04 -4.90
CA GLY A 232 -15.46 -10.46 -4.52
C GLY A 232 -15.09 -10.70 -3.07
N PHE A 233 -15.20 -9.71 -2.17
CA PHE A 233 -14.71 -9.83 -0.79
C PHE A 233 -15.38 -10.92 0.07
N MET A 234 -16.51 -11.47 -0.39
CA MET A 234 -17.24 -12.54 0.28
C MET A 234 -16.83 -13.94 -0.19
N ASP A 235 -15.95 -14.05 -1.17
CA ASP A 235 -15.53 -15.31 -1.76
C ASP A 235 -14.04 -15.22 -2.17
N ARG A 236 -13.20 -16.04 -1.51
CA ARG A 236 -11.75 -16.06 -1.74
C ARG A 236 -11.37 -16.34 -3.19
N ASP A 237 -12.18 -17.11 -3.92
CA ASP A 237 -11.90 -17.50 -5.29
C ASP A 237 -12.20 -16.37 -6.29
N SER A 238 -13.11 -15.46 -5.95
CA SER A 238 -13.43 -14.29 -6.78
C SER A 238 -12.88 -12.97 -6.22
N TYR A 239 -12.18 -13.01 -5.08
CA TYR A 239 -11.63 -11.81 -4.46
C TYR A 239 -10.55 -11.17 -5.33
N TYR A 240 -10.68 -9.87 -5.57
CA TYR A 240 -9.81 -9.09 -6.45
C TYR A 240 -8.31 -9.27 -6.17
N PHE A 241 -7.93 -9.32 -4.89
CA PHE A 241 -6.52 -9.42 -4.50
C PHE A 241 -5.90 -10.79 -4.79
N LYS A 242 -6.68 -11.85 -5.01
CA LYS A 242 -6.16 -13.15 -5.45
C LYS A 242 -5.34 -13.00 -6.75
N ALA A 243 -5.92 -12.33 -7.74
CA ALA A 243 -5.23 -12.05 -9.00
C ALA A 243 -4.04 -11.11 -8.80
N VAL A 244 -4.17 -10.07 -7.95
CA VAL A 244 -3.06 -9.15 -7.65
C VAL A 244 -1.86 -9.90 -7.05
N TYR A 245 -2.10 -10.79 -6.09
CA TYR A 245 -1.01 -11.52 -5.43
C TYR A 245 -0.31 -12.47 -6.40
N LEU A 246 -1.06 -13.11 -7.30
CA LEU A 246 -0.47 -13.93 -8.36
C LEU A 246 0.29 -13.12 -9.41
N ARG A 247 -0.07 -11.85 -9.66
CA ARG A 247 0.76 -10.95 -10.49
C ARG A 247 2.14 -10.71 -9.85
N ILE A 248 2.22 -10.70 -8.52
CA ILE A 248 3.49 -10.54 -7.80
C ILE A 248 4.35 -11.78 -7.99
N VAL A 249 3.79 -12.98 -7.76
CA VAL A 249 4.48 -14.27 -8.01
C VAL A 249 4.96 -14.34 -9.47
N ARG A 250 4.10 -14.04 -10.44
CA ARG A 250 4.47 -13.98 -11.87
C ARG A 250 5.61 -13.00 -12.16
N ALA A 251 5.66 -11.87 -11.47
CA ALA A 251 6.74 -10.89 -11.63
C ALA A 251 8.05 -11.38 -11.00
N ILE A 252 7.97 -12.08 -9.87
CA ILE A 252 9.13 -12.75 -9.23
C ILE A 252 9.67 -13.83 -10.16
N ASP A 253 8.84 -14.77 -10.61
CA ASP A 253 9.19 -15.84 -11.56
C ASP A 253 9.93 -15.30 -12.79
N TYR A 254 9.42 -14.20 -13.35
CA TYR A 254 10.03 -13.58 -14.52
C TYR A 254 11.42 -13.02 -14.19
N LEU A 255 11.56 -12.27 -13.09
CA LEU A 255 12.83 -11.67 -12.68
C LEU A 255 13.88 -12.73 -12.33
N THR A 256 13.50 -13.77 -11.59
CA THR A 256 14.40 -14.85 -11.15
C THR A 256 14.70 -15.84 -12.27
N GLY A 257 13.92 -15.83 -13.35
CA GLY A 257 14.21 -16.55 -14.59
C GLY A 257 15.21 -15.86 -15.52
N LEU A 258 15.55 -14.58 -15.30
CA LEU A 258 16.46 -13.85 -16.16
C LEU A 258 17.90 -14.35 -16.01
N PRO A 259 18.66 -14.53 -17.12
CA PRO A 259 20.06 -14.92 -17.06
C PRO A 259 20.95 -13.85 -16.39
N GLU A 260 20.50 -12.59 -16.37
CA GLU A 260 21.20 -11.48 -15.71
C GLU A 260 21.06 -11.49 -14.18
N TRP A 261 20.12 -12.25 -13.61
CA TRP A 261 19.90 -12.29 -12.17
C TRP A 261 21.02 -13.05 -11.44
N ASP A 262 21.39 -12.56 -10.26
CA ASP A 262 22.46 -13.12 -9.41
C ASP A 262 22.13 -14.44 -8.71
N ARG A 263 20.91 -14.95 -8.90
CA ARG A 263 20.42 -16.19 -8.30
C ARG A 263 20.41 -16.18 -6.77
N ASN A 264 20.41 -15.00 -6.17
CA ASN A 264 20.53 -14.86 -4.72
C ASN A 264 19.67 -13.74 -4.14
N SER A 265 19.61 -12.59 -4.81
CA SER A 265 19.06 -11.36 -4.22
C SER A 265 17.81 -10.93 -4.96
N MET A 266 16.66 -11.06 -4.30
CA MET A 266 15.38 -10.56 -4.77
C MET A 266 14.75 -9.66 -3.70
N ILE A 267 14.52 -8.39 -4.05
CA ILE A 267 13.99 -7.39 -3.12
C ILE A 267 12.58 -7.02 -3.55
N LEU A 268 11.62 -7.07 -2.63
CA LEU A 268 10.30 -6.48 -2.80
C LEU A 268 10.22 -5.19 -2.00
N THR A 269 9.70 -4.13 -2.61
CA THR A 269 9.52 -2.84 -1.93
C THR A 269 8.25 -2.14 -2.36
N GLY A 270 7.68 -1.32 -1.48
CA GLY A 270 6.49 -0.55 -1.73
C GLY A 270 6.04 0.22 -0.50
N ARG A 271 5.08 1.14 -0.68
CA ARG A 271 4.54 1.98 0.39
C ARG A 271 3.05 1.75 0.57
N SER A 272 2.58 1.73 1.82
CA SER A 272 1.15 1.55 2.14
C SER A 272 0.64 0.24 1.52
N GLN A 273 -0.32 0.28 0.59
CA GLN A 273 -0.72 -0.91 -0.17
C GLN A 273 0.48 -1.66 -0.76
N GLY A 274 1.42 -0.95 -1.41
CA GLY A 274 2.61 -1.57 -1.99
C GLY A 274 3.47 -2.28 -0.95
N GLY A 275 3.51 -1.78 0.29
CA GLY A 275 4.22 -2.43 1.39
C GLY A 275 3.51 -3.69 1.88
N GLY A 276 2.17 -3.66 1.97
CA GLY A 276 1.37 -4.86 2.23
C GLY A 276 1.55 -5.91 1.13
N LEU A 277 1.58 -5.49 -0.13
CA LEU A 277 1.88 -6.37 -1.26
C LEU A 277 3.31 -6.94 -1.18
N SER A 278 4.29 -6.17 -0.68
CA SER A 278 5.65 -6.69 -0.48
C SER A 278 5.71 -7.78 0.58
N LEU A 279 4.97 -7.62 1.68
CA LEU A 279 4.85 -8.65 2.71
C LEU A 279 4.20 -9.93 2.16
N VAL A 280 3.12 -9.77 1.39
CA VAL A 280 2.45 -10.92 0.75
C VAL A 280 3.40 -11.62 -0.23
N GLY A 281 4.07 -10.89 -1.11
CA GLY A 281 5.01 -11.49 -2.05
C GLY A 281 6.16 -12.24 -1.37
N ALA A 282 6.71 -11.68 -0.28
CA ALA A 282 7.77 -12.31 0.50
C ALA A 282 7.28 -13.52 1.32
N GLY A 283 5.97 -13.64 1.58
CA GLY A 283 5.38 -14.78 2.29
C GLY A 283 4.78 -15.85 1.38
N LEU A 284 4.49 -15.53 0.11
CA LEU A 284 3.91 -16.46 -0.85
C LEU A 284 4.95 -17.19 -1.71
N ASP A 285 6.13 -16.62 -1.90
CA ASP A 285 7.19 -17.17 -2.76
C ASP A 285 8.39 -17.67 -1.93
N ASP A 286 9.08 -18.69 -2.42
CA ASP A 286 10.15 -19.41 -1.72
C ASP A 286 11.57 -18.91 -2.07
#